data_AF-A0A4Q2YMC4-F1
#
_entry.id   AF-A0A4Q2YMC4-F1
#
_cell.length_a   1.000
_cell.length_b   1.000
_cell.length_c   1.000
_cell.angle_alpha   90.00
_cell.angle_beta   90.00
_cell.angle_gamma   90.00
#
_symmetry.space_group_name_H-M   'P 1'
#
loop_
_entity.id
_entity.type
_entity.pdbx_description
1 polymer ?
#
loop_
_entity_poly.entity_id
_entity_poly.type
_entity_poly.pdbx_seq_one_letter_code
_entity_poly.pdbx_strand_id
1 'polypeptide(L)' 'KFIRSAQASGFTLDEISELLALEASDDRVRVRTLARQRIDVLDEKIAQMTQTRAALARLADQCAASDKGPCPILAAFEP' A
#
# COMPACT_ATOMS: atom_id res chain seq x y z
N LYS A 1 -11.96 4.86 -19.47
CA LYS A 1 -12.30 5.30 -18.09
C LYS A 1 -12.12 4.16 -17.10
N PHE A 2 -12.71 2.98 -17.35
CA PHE A 2 -12.60 1.78 -16.51
C PHE A 2 -11.17 1.44 -16.08
N ILE A 3 -10.25 1.18 -17.03
CA ILE A 3 -8.87 0.76 -16.77
C ILE A 3 -8.15 1.74 -15.82
N ARG A 4 -8.22 3.04 -16.09
CA ARG A 4 -7.56 4.07 -15.26
C ARG A 4 -8.12 4.10 -13.84
N SER A 5 -9.43 3.92 -13.68
CA SER A 5 -10.05 3.83 -12.35
C SER A 5 -9.62 2.56 -11.61
N ALA A 6 -9.60 1.41 -12.28
CA ALA A 6 -9.17 0.15 -11.69
C ALA A 6 -7.68 0.18 -11.27
N GLN A 7 -6.81 0.76 -12.10
CA GLN A 7 -5.40 1.00 -11.74
C GLN A 7 -5.27 1.90 -10.51
N ALA A 8 -6.05 2.98 -10.43
CA ALA A 8 -6.05 3.87 -9.26
C ALA A 8 -6.54 3.18 -7.98
N SER A 9 -7.41 2.18 -8.11
CA SER A 9 -7.85 1.31 -7.00
C SER A 9 -6.85 0.21 -6.65
N GLY A 10 -5.70 0.14 -7.32
CA GLY A 10 -4.62 -0.78 -7.00
C GLY A 10 -4.71 -2.14 -7.67
N PHE A 11 -5.63 -2.35 -8.62
CA PHE A 11 -5.64 -3.58 -9.43
C PHE A 11 -4.44 -3.63 -10.38
N THR A 12 -3.90 -4.83 -10.55
CA THR A 12 -2.86 -5.15 -11.52
C THR A 12 -3.45 -5.22 -12.94
N LEU A 13 -2.58 -5.20 -13.96
CA LEU A 13 -3.02 -5.31 -15.35
C LEU A 13 -3.74 -6.65 -15.62
N ASP A 14 -3.29 -7.73 -14.98
CA ASP A 14 -3.88 -9.06 -15.12
C ASP A 14 -5.29 -9.10 -14.51
N GLU A 15 -5.47 -8.56 -13.30
CA GLU A 15 -6.81 -8.48 -12.68
C GLU A 15 -7.74 -7.55 -13.44
N ILE A 16 -7.24 -6.46 -14.02
CA ILE A 16 -8.05 -5.57 -14.86
C ILE A 16 -8.53 -6.32 -16.11
N SER A 17 -7.67 -7.14 -16.71
CA SER A 17 -8.03 -7.98 -17.85
C SER A 17 -9.09 -9.01 -17.45
N GLU A 18 -8.98 -9.60 -16.27
CA GLU A 18 -9.99 -10.51 -15.72
C GLU A 18 -11.32 -9.78 -15.45
N LEU A 19 -11.29 -8.61 -14.83
CA LEU A 19 -12.49 -7.81 -14.55
C LEU A 19 -13.25 -7.44 -15.84
N LEU A 20 -12.54 -7.12 -16.92
CA LEU A 20 -13.15 -6.83 -18.22
C LEU A 20 -13.82 -8.08 -18.82
N ALA A 21 -13.23 -9.26 -18.66
CA ALA A 21 -13.82 -10.52 -19.11
C ALA A 21 -15.09 -10.88 -18.29
N LEU A 22 -15.07 -10.64 -16.98
CA LEU A 22 -16.18 -10.92 -16.08
C LEU A 22 -17.36 -9.96 -16.25
N GLU A 23 -17.09 -8.71 -16.64
CA GLU A 23 -18.14 -7.75 -17.02
C GLU A 23 -18.96 -8.25 -18.20
N ALA A 24 -18.30 -8.88 -19.19
CA ALA A 24 -18.99 -9.46 -20.35
C ALA A 24 -19.86 -10.69 -20.00
N SER A 25 -19.57 -11.38 -18.89
CA SER A 25 -20.31 -12.57 -18.43
C SER A 25 -21.28 -12.31 -17.27
N ASP A 26 -21.43 -11.06 -16.80
CA ASP A 26 -22.20 -10.64 -15.60
C ASP A 26 -21.89 -11.49 -14.34
N ASP A 27 -20.65 -11.97 -14.20
CA ASP A 27 -20.23 -12.80 -13.05
C ASP A 27 -19.86 -11.92 -11.85
N ARG A 28 -20.89 -11.42 -11.18
CA ARG A 28 -20.76 -10.56 -10.01
C ARG A 28 -20.14 -11.26 -8.80
N VAL A 29 -20.23 -12.59 -8.73
CA VAL A 29 -19.66 -13.37 -7.62
C VAL A 29 -18.15 -13.32 -7.73
N ARG A 30 -17.59 -13.61 -8.92
CA ARG A 30 -16.16 -13.56 -9.15
C ARG A 30 -15.59 -12.15 -9.04
N VAL A 31 -16.28 -11.13 -9.56
CA VAL A 31 -15.89 -9.72 -9.40
C VAL A 31 -15.77 -9.34 -7.93
N ARG A 32 -16.73 -9.77 -7.09
CA ARG A 32 -16.67 -9.52 -5.64
C ARG A 32 -15.49 -10.22 -4.97
N THR A 33 -15.18 -11.44 -5.39
CA THR A 33 -14.01 -12.19 -4.89
C THR A 33 -12.70 -11.48 -5.21
N LEU A 34 -12.50 -11.04 -6.46
CA LEU A 34 -11.31 -10.27 -6.86
C LEU A 34 -11.18 -8.97 -6.07
N ALA A 35 -12.29 -8.25 -5.88
CA ALA A 35 -12.27 -7.02 -5.09
C ALA A 35 -11.86 -7.27 -3.63
N ARG A 36 -12.33 -8.36 -3.00
CA ARG A 36 -11.93 -8.74 -1.64
C ARG A 36 -10.45 -9.10 -1.55
N GLN A 37 -9.96 -9.92 -2.48
CA GLN A 37 -8.54 -10.27 -2.55
C GLN A 37 -7.66 -9.01 -2.69
N ARG A 38 -8.11 -8.05 -3.50
CA ARG A 38 -7.41 -6.77 -3.67
C ARG A 38 -7.43 -5.92 -2.39
N ILE A 39 -8.53 -5.93 -1.65
CA ILE A 39 -8.61 -5.26 -0.33
C ILE A 39 -7.60 -5.89 0.63
N ASP A 40 -7.54 -7.21 0.74
CA ASP A 40 -6.63 -7.90 1.66
C ASP A 40 -5.15 -7.51 1.40
N VAL A 41 -4.75 -7.48 0.13
CA VAL A 41 -3.40 -7.03 -0.28
C VAL A 41 -3.14 -5.56 0.06
N LEU A 42 -4.14 -4.70 -0.10
CA LEU A 42 -4.01 -3.28 0.25
C LEU A 42 -3.89 -3.09 1.76
N ASP A 43 -4.63 -3.86 2.55
CA ASP A 43 -4.60 -3.80 4.01
C ASP A 43 -3.23 -4.24 4.55
N GLU A 44 -2.63 -5.30 4.01
CA GLU A 44 -1.26 -5.70 4.33
C GLU A 44 -0.25 -4.57 4.03
N LYS A 45 -0.38 -3.94 2.86
CA LYS A 45 0.50 -2.83 2.48
C LYS A 45 0.30 -1.62 3.40
N ILE A 46 -0.93 -1.29 3.76
CA ILE A 46 -1.26 -0.20 4.69
C ILE A 46 -0.66 -0.49 6.07
N ALA A 47 -0.77 -1.71 6.58
CA ALA A 47 -0.18 -2.10 7.85
C ALA A 47 1.35 -1.89 7.83
N GLN A 48 2.03 -2.35 6.77
CA GLN A 48 3.47 -2.16 6.61
C GLN A 48 3.84 -0.67 6.52
N MET A 49 3.14 0.11 5.68
CA MET A 49 3.40 1.55 5.54
C MET A 49 3.16 2.30 6.85
N THR A 50 2.14 1.90 7.62
CA THR A 50 1.82 2.50 8.93
C THR A 50 2.92 2.22 9.94
N GLN A 51 3.44 0.98 9.99
CA GLN A 51 4.56 0.62 10.85
C GLN A 51 5.82 1.42 10.49
N THR A 52 6.18 1.47 9.21
CA THR A 52 7.35 2.22 8.73
C THR A 52 7.22 3.72 9.04
N ARG A 53 6.04 4.30 8.81
CA ARG A 53 5.75 5.70 9.16
C ARG A 53 5.92 5.95 10.66
N ALA A 54 5.41 5.06 11.52
CA ALA A 54 5.54 5.20 12.96
C ALA A 54 7.00 5.12 13.43
N ALA A 55 7.80 4.23 12.83
CA ALA A 55 9.23 4.15 13.11
C ALA A 55 9.96 5.44 12.71
N LEU A 56 9.71 5.94 11.50
CA LEU A 56 10.32 7.18 11.01
C LEU A 56 9.91 8.39 11.85
N ALA A 57 8.64 8.47 12.27
CA ALA A 57 8.17 9.55 13.15
C ALA A 57 8.93 9.58 14.48
N ARG A 58 9.15 8.42 15.11
CA ARG A 58 9.94 8.34 16.35
C ARG A 58 11.38 8.80 16.16
N LEU A 59 12.02 8.45 15.04
CA LEU A 59 13.37 8.91 14.73
C LEU A 59 13.41 10.43 14.52
N ALA A 60 12.40 10.99 13.86
CA ALA A 60 12.26 12.43 13.69
C ALA A 60 12.08 13.15 15.03
N ASP A 61 11.22 12.63 15.92
CA ASP A 61 10.99 13.20 17.26
C ASP A 61 12.27 13.16 18.11
N GLN A 62 13.01 12.05 18.07
CA GLN A 62 14.30 11.91 18.76
C GLN A 62 15.34 12.88 18.23
N CYS A 63 15.41 13.05 16.90
CA CYS A 63 16.31 14.00 16.26
C CYS A 63 15.96 15.44 16.65
N ALA A 64 14.68 15.79 16.72
CA ALA A 64 14.23 17.12 17.10
C ALA A 64 14.46 17.44 18.60
N ALA A 65 14.58 16.41 19.45
CA ALA A 65 14.80 16.58 20.88
C ALA A 65 16.25 16.96 21.25
N SER A 66 17.21 16.84 20.34
CA SER A 66 18.61 17.22 20.59
C SER A 66 19.34 17.65 19.32
N ASP A 67 19.85 18.88 19.32
CA ASP A 67 20.73 19.41 18.26
C ASP A 67 22.21 19.03 18.47
N LYS A 68 22.49 18.12 19.41
CA LYS A 68 23.85 17.69 19.77
C LYS A 68 24.00 16.18 19.66
N GLY A 69 25.14 15.74 19.14
CA GLY A 69 25.48 14.32 18.95
C GLY A 69 25.19 13.81 17.53
N PRO A 70 25.39 12.50 17.28
CA PRO A 70 25.08 11.89 16.00
C PRO A 70 23.56 11.94 15.74
N CYS A 71 23.17 12.20 14.49
CA CYS A 71 21.77 12.27 14.09
C CYS A 71 21.09 10.89 14.26
N PRO A 72 20.03 10.77 15.10
CA PRO A 72 19.36 9.48 15.32
C PRO A 72 18.80 8.84 14.05
N ILE A 73 18.39 9.65 13.06
CA ILE A 73 17.87 9.16 11.78
C ILE A 73 18.99 8.46 10.99
N LEU A 74 20.17 9.08 10.87
CA LEU A 74 21.28 8.52 10.11
C LEU A 74 21.84 7.27 10.81
N ALA A 75 21.99 7.32 12.13
CA ALA A 75 22.49 6.21 12.94
C ALA A 75 21.62 4.95 12.84
N ALA A 76 20.31 5.09 12.58
CA ALA A 76 19.40 3.95 12.41
C ALA A 76 19.61 3.13 11.12
N PHE A 77 20.39 3.65 10.17
CA PHE A 77 20.64 3.03 8.86
C PHE A 77 22.13 2.80 8.57
N GLU A 78 23.01 3.05 9.54
CA GLU A 78 24.40 2.64 9.45
C GLU A 78 24.51 1.11 9.60
N PRO A 79 25.38 0.45 8.82
CA PRO A 79 25.53 -1.01 8.82
C PRO A 79 26.17 -1.57 10.10
#